data_AF-A0A397IQY5-F1
#
_entry.id   AF-A0A397IQY5-F1
#
_cell.length_a   1.000
_cell.length_b   1.000
_cell.length_c   1.000
_cell.angle_alpha   90.00
_cell.angle_beta   90.00
_cell.angle_gamma   90.00
#
_symmetry.space_group_name_H-M   'P 1'
#
loop_
_entity.id
_entity.type
_entity.pdbx_description
1 polymer ?
#
loop_
_entity_poly.entity_id
_entity_poly.type
_entity_poly.pdbx_seq_one_letter_code
_entity_poly.pdbx_strand_id
1 'polypeptide(L)'
;MPFHINKTLLSENPNFAEFYEQLFTHYLAPDGTTKELFLELNKDTHLEDKIFYCENLTLYNAIQQLTLEKEINENSDISGKTLETIKNLLSFAETKQYLNFRPQDISLKNCKLLGLTEEKLQQQQYELNKNKNESSLSQELNIKGILLNYIENKLKKLCEDIAKFYYVGEDSNPKLLFAKATKLDEKLNRRIEELRSFRISLVEDKNQLGEHITDYMNVMKNILLNLWNCIEEFKHCHEFKKNEVFCDYFSSVMKSIILKFRVLKLNALLSVYDQDTVEGLKNIRDNLLKEEENLIKELNEIEFELSKYQAAYEFDQIVQAYIEVNKEIERVRDDILRIENS
;
A
#
# COMPACT_ATOMS: atom_id res chain seq x y z
N MET A 1 9.91 -11.39 -22.85
CA MET A 1 8.70 -11.07 -22.04
C MET A 1 8.68 -9.57 -21.87
N PRO A 2 7.81 -8.82 -22.58
CA PRO A 2 7.76 -7.38 -22.42
C PRO A 2 7.02 -7.06 -21.11
N PHE A 3 7.71 -6.46 -20.15
CA PHE A 3 7.13 -6.04 -18.88
C PHE A 3 6.08 -4.94 -19.14
N HIS A 4 4.79 -5.28 -19.02
CA HIS A 4 3.72 -4.29 -18.95
C HIS A 4 3.72 -3.68 -17.55
N ILE A 5 4.42 -2.55 -17.39
CA ILE A 5 4.30 -1.74 -16.19
C ILE A 5 2.93 -1.06 -16.19
N ASN A 6 2.29 -1.07 -15.02
CA ASN A 6 0.96 -0.53 -14.80
C ASN A 6 0.94 0.98 -15.14
N LYS A 7 0.17 1.35 -16.16
CA LYS A 7 0.12 2.73 -16.71
C LYS A 7 -0.27 3.78 -15.66
N THR A 8 -0.92 3.36 -14.58
CA THR A 8 -1.30 4.19 -13.43
C THR A 8 -0.09 4.70 -12.63
N LEU A 9 0.97 3.91 -12.49
CA LEU A 9 2.19 4.31 -11.77
C LEU A 9 3.05 5.31 -12.57
N LEU A 10 2.99 5.25 -13.91
CA LEU A 10 3.66 6.21 -14.79
C LEU A 10 2.96 7.59 -14.77
N SER A 11 1.64 7.64 -14.59
CA SER A 11 0.91 8.91 -14.50
C SER A 11 1.10 9.64 -13.16
N GLU A 12 1.40 8.91 -12.08
CA GLU A 12 1.58 9.49 -10.75
C GLU A 12 2.98 10.07 -10.52
N ASN A 13 4.00 9.62 -11.28
CA ASN A 13 5.40 10.02 -11.11
C ASN A 13 6.08 10.37 -12.46
N PRO A 14 6.01 11.63 -12.92
CA PRO A 14 6.51 12.03 -14.24
C PRO A 14 8.04 11.86 -14.40
N ASN A 15 8.80 12.05 -13.32
CA ASN A 15 10.25 11.85 -13.34
C ASN A 15 10.65 10.39 -13.55
N PHE A 16 9.82 9.44 -13.11
CA PHE A 16 10.06 8.01 -13.33
C PHE A 16 9.69 7.58 -14.75
N ALA A 17 8.70 8.25 -15.37
CA ALA A 17 8.34 8.05 -16.76
C ALA A 17 9.49 8.45 -17.70
N GLU A 18 10.10 9.63 -17.49
CA GLU A 18 11.24 10.08 -18.28
C GLU A 18 12.46 9.16 -18.13
N PHE A 19 12.74 8.70 -16.90
CA PHE A 19 13.83 7.75 -16.65
C PHE A 19 13.59 6.39 -17.31
N TYR A 20 12.33 5.91 -17.28
CA TYR A 20 11.95 4.68 -17.95
C TYR A 20 12.09 4.79 -19.47
N GLU A 21 11.65 5.89 -20.07
CA GLU A 21 11.85 6.14 -21.50
C GLU A 21 13.35 6.24 -21.85
N GLN A 22 14.17 6.88 -21.02
CA GLN A 22 15.62 6.95 -21.20
C GLN A 22 16.30 5.58 -21.12
N LEU A 23 15.86 4.69 -20.23
CA LEU A 23 16.39 3.33 -20.12
C LEU A 23 16.07 2.47 -21.35
N PHE A 24 14.86 2.57 -21.90
CA PHE A 24 14.49 1.84 -23.12
C PHE A 24 15.11 2.44 -24.39
N THR A 25 15.29 3.77 -24.44
CA THR A 25 15.93 4.43 -25.59
C THR A 25 17.44 4.21 -25.61
N HIS A 26 18.13 4.21 -24.46
CA HIS A 26 19.59 4.12 -24.44
C HIS A 26 20.15 2.74 -24.09
N TYR A 27 19.52 1.98 -23.18
CA TYR A 27 20.18 0.83 -22.57
C TYR A 27 19.53 -0.52 -22.86
N LEU A 28 18.21 -0.60 -22.98
CA LEU A 28 17.49 -1.89 -23.02
C LEU A 28 16.88 -2.20 -24.40
N ALA A 29 17.00 -3.47 -24.82
CA ALA A 29 16.30 -4.07 -25.93
C ALA A 29 14.87 -4.50 -25.50
N PRO A 30 13.92 -4.73 -26.44
CA PRO A 30 12.53 -5.07 -26.12
C PRO A 30 12.33 -6.35 -25.29
N ASP A 31 13.36 -7.20 -25.18
CA ASP A 31 13.37 -8.41 -24.35
C ASP A 31 13.98 -8.22 -22.95
N GLY A 32 14.47 -7.01 -22.61
CA GLY A 32 15.05 -6.68 -21.31
C GLY A 32 16.56 -6.92 -21.19
N THR A 33 17.24 -7.28 -22.27
CA THR A 33 18.71 -7.36 -22.35
C THR A 33 19.32 -6.01 -22.75
N THR A 34 20.60 -5.77 -22.43
CA THR A 34 21.28 -4.55 -22.87
C THR A 34 21.46 -4.55 -24.39
N LYS A 35 21.31 -3.38 -25.03
CA LYS A 35 21.42 -3.25 -26.50
C LYS A 35 22.78 -3.71 -27.04
N GLU A 36 23.85 -3.54 -26.27
CA GLU A 36 25.19 -4.04 -26.59
C GLU A 36 25.23 -5.58 -26.66
N LEU A 37 24.67 -6.27 -25.67
CA LEU A 37 24.59 -7.74 -25.67
C LEU A 37 23.68 -8.27 -26.80
N PHE A 38 22.61 -7.55 -27.12
CA PHE A 38 21.74 -7.92 -28.24
C PHE A 38 22.46 -7.79 -29.60
N LEU A 39 23.28 -6.75 -29.77
CA LEU A 39 24.11 -6.57 -30.97
C LEU A 39 25.25 -7.58 -31.04
N GLU A 40 25.83 -7.99 -29.90
CA GLU A 40 26.85 -9.04 -29.86
C GLU A 40 26.27 -10.43 -30.15
N LEU A 41 25.10 -10.77 -29.62
CA LEU A 41 24.44 -12.05 -29.86
C LEU A 41 24.01 -12.27 -31.32
N ASN A 42 23.74 -11.19 -32.06
CA ASN A 42 23.23 -11.21 -33.43
C ASN A 42 24.31 -11.00 -34.51
N LYS A 43 25.60 -10.94 -34.16
CA LYS A 43 26.67 -10.97 -35.17
C LYS A 43 26.69 -12.36 -35.83
N ASP A 44 26.56 -12.39 -37.15
CA ASP A 44 26.50 -13.62 -37.97
C ASP A 44 27.64 -14.62 -37.71
N THR A 45 28.80 -14.12 -37.26
CA THR A 45 29.95 -14.94 -36.86
C THR A 45 29.61 -15.94 -35.74
N HIS A 46 28.73 -15.56 -34.81
CA HIS A 46 28.33 -16.45 -33.72
C HIS A 46 27.26 -17.45 -34.13
N LEU A 47 26.53 -17.24 -35.24
CA LEU A 47 25.59 -18.22 -35.75
C LEU A 47 26.33 -19.40 -36.37
N GLU A 48 27.35 -19.14 -37.18
CA GLU A 48 28.21 -20.20 -37.73
C GLU A 48 28.95 -20.97 -36.63
N ASP A 49 29.52 -20.26 -35.64
CA ASP A 49 30.17 -20.90 -34.48
C ASP A 49 29.19 -21.72 -33.64
N LYS A 50 27.94 -21.24 -33.46
CA LYS A 50 26.88 -21.98 -32.76
C LYS A 50 26.43 -23.22 -33.53
N ILE A 51 26.26 -23.11 -34.85
CA ILE A 51 25.92 -24.25 -35.71
C ILE A 51 27.05 -25.28 -35.64
N PHE A 52 28.30 -24.87 -35.82
CA PHE A 52 29.46 -25.73 -35.71
C PHE A 52 29.58 -26.38 -34.31
N TYR A 53 29.32 -25.63 -33.25
CA TYR A 53 29.29 -26.15 -31.89
C TYR A 53 28.18 -27.19 -31.68
N CYS A 54 26.96 -26.88 -32.15
CA CYS A 54 25.83 -27.79 -32.06
C CYS A 54 26.06 -29.08 -32.88
N GLU A 55 26.60 -28.98 -34.10
CA GLU A 55 26.99 -30.11 -34.92
C GLU A 55 28.01 -31.00 -34.19
N ASN A 56 29.08 -30.41 -33.65
CA ASN A 56 30.07 -31.15 -32.86
C ASN A 56 29.48 -31.77 -31.59
N LEU A 57 28.56 -31.09 -30.91
CA LEU A 57 27.89 -31.60 -29.72
C LEU A 57 26.94 -32.76 -30.04
N THR A 58 26.24 -32.71 -31.18
CA THR A 58 25.41 -33.85 -31.63
C THR A 58 26.27 -35.06 -32.00
N LEU A 59 27.41 -34.85 -32.66
CA LEU A 59 28.38 -35.91 -32.95
C LEU A 59 28.99 -36.49 -31.67
N TYR A 60 29.35 -35.64 -30.71
CA TYR A 60 29.85 -36.04 -29.40
C TYR A 60 28.84 -36.91 -28.65
N ASN A 61 27.60 -36.44 -28.53
CA ASN A 61 26.53 -37.18 -27.86
C ASN A 61 26.23 -38.52 -28.57
N ALA A 62 26.27 -38.55 -29.90
CA ALA A 62 26.10 -39.79 -30.66
C ALA A 62 27.22 -40.80 -30.38
N ILE A 63 28.48 -40.34 -30.30
CA ILE A 63 29.64 -41.18 -29.98
C ILE A 63 29.62 -41.64 -28.52
N GLN A 64 29.22 -40.78 -27.59
CA GLN A 64 29.07 -41.13 -26.18
C GLN A 64 27.96 -42.18 -25.98
N GLN A 65 26.81 -41.99 -26.63
CA GLN A 65 25.73 -42.97 -26.61
C GLN A 65 26.13 -44.30 -27.28
N LEU A 66 26.90 -44.27 -28.36
CA LEU A 66 27.47 -45.48 -28.98
C LEU A 66 28.43 -46.23 -28.05
N THR A 67 29.19 -45.49 -27.24
CA THR A 67 30.08 -46.07 -26.23
C THR A 67 29.26 -46.78 -25.15
N LEU A 68 28.18 -46.15 -24.67
CA LEU A 68 27.27 -46.71 -23.67
C LEU A 68 26.42 -47.88 -24.21
N GLU A 69 25.90 -47.79 -25.43
CA GLU A 69 25.09 -48.85 -26.05
C GLU A 69 25.91 -50.12 -26.33
N LYS A 70 27.21 -50.01 -26.62
CA LYS A 70 28.10 -51.18 -26.77
C LYS A 70 28.52 -51.79 -25.45
N GLU A 71 28.68 -50.99 -24.39
CA GLU A 71 28.87 -51.52 -23.03
C GLU A 71 27.65 -52.34 -22.57
N ILE A 72 26.48 -52.07 -23.12
CA ILE A 72 25.22 -52.78 -22.82
C ILE A 72 24.97 -53.97 -23.78
N ASN A 73 25.37 -53.90 -25.06
CA ASN A 73 25.15 -54.94 -26.06
C ASN A 73 26.47 -55.36 -26.74
N GLU A 74 26.99 -56.55 -26.42
CA GLU A 74 28.19 -57.13 -27.07
C GLU A 74 27.98 -57.48 -28.56
N ASN A 75 26.74 -57.52 -29.04
CA ASN A 75 26.38 -57.85 -30.43
C ASN A 75 26.14 -56.61 -31.28
N SER A 76 27.18 -55.80 -31.50
CA SER A 76 27.18 -54.81 -32.58
C SER A 76 28.33 -55.10 -33.55
N ASP A 77 28.07 -55.03 -34.86
CA ASP A 77 28.99 -55.29 -35.98
C ASP A 77 30.24 -54.36 -36.04
N ILE A 78 30.50 -53.61 -34.97
CA ILE A 78 31.58 -52.65 -34.85
C ILE A 78 32.71 -53.29 -34.05
N SER A 79 33.78 -53.72 -34.72
CA SER A 79 34.93 -54.37 -34.08
C SER A 79 35.45 -53.57 -32.88
N GLY A 80 35.94 -54.22 -31.81
CA GLY A 80 36.55 -53.54 -30.66
C GLY A 80 37.61 -52.50 -31.06
N LYS A 81 38.36 -52.80 -32.12
CA LYS A 81 39.42 -51.95 -32.68
C LYS A 81 38.90 -50.63 -33.25
N THR A 82 37.74 -50.64 -33.93
CA THR A 82 37.17 -49.41 -34.51
C THR A 82 36.70 -48.43 -33.44
N LEU A 83 36.24 -48.94 -32.29
CA LEU A 83 35.84 -48.10 -31.16
C LEU A 83 37.01 -47.56 -30.37
N GLU A 84 38.08 -48.34 -30.24
CA GLU A 84 39.33 -47.88 -29.63
C GLU A 84 39.99 -46.80 -30.50
N THR A 85 39.93 -46.93 -31.83
CA THR A 85 40.35 -45.85 -32.74
C THR A 85 39.45 -44.62 -32.66
N ILE A 86 38.12 -44.78 -32.49
CA ILE A 86 37.20 -43.63 -32.31
C ILE A 86 37.47 -42.93 -30.98
N LYS A 87 37.70 -43.67 -29.88
CA LYS A 87 38.06 -43.09 -28.58
C LYS A 87 39.38 -42.31 -28.66
N ASN A 88 40.39 -42.86 -29.35
CA ASN A 88 41.67 -42.17 -29.56
C ASN A 88 41.52 -40.92 -30.44
N LEU A 89 40.67 -40.97 -31.48
CA LEU A 89 40.35 -39.82 -32.32
C LEU A 89 39.54 -38.75 -31.56
N LEU A 90 38.64 -39.17 -30.68
CA LEU A 90 37.85 -38.26 -29.84
C LEU A 90 38.75 -37.57 -28.81
N SER A 91 39.60 -38.30 -28.10
CA SER A 91 40.56 -37.71 -27.18
C SER A 91 41.51 -36.75 -27.91
N PHE A 92 41.89 -37.06 -29.15
CA PHE A 92 42.69 -36.15 -29.97
C PHE A 92 41.91 -34.88 -30.33
N ALA A 93 40.66 -35.00 -30.76
CA ALA A 93 39.81 -33.85 -31.08
C ALA A 93 39.54 -32.97 -29.85
N GLU A 94 39.32 -33.57 -28.69
CA GLU A 94 39.19 -32.87 -27.41
C GLU A 94 40.47 -32.11 -27.06
N THR A 95 41.65 -32.75 -27.16
CA THR A 95 42.93 -32.06 -26.90
C THR A 95 43.14 -30.87 -27.84
N LYS A 96 42.69 -30.96 -29.10
CA LYS A 96 42.70 -29.86 -30.06
C LYS A 96 41.76 -28.71 -29.64
N GLN A 97 40.58 -29.02 -29.14
CA GLN A 97 39.62 -28.02 -28.68
C GLN A 97 40.09 -27.30 -27.41
N TYR A 98 40.72 -28.03 -26.47
CA TYR A 98 41.35 -27.45 -25.28
C TYR A 98 42.54 -26.54 -25.62
N LEU A 99 43.22 -26.77 -26.74
CA LEU A 99 44.28 -25.87 -27.24
C LEU A 99 43.74 -24.59 -27.89
N ASN A 100 42.52 -24.62 -28.43
CA ASN A 100 41.85 -23.46 -29.04
C ASN A 100 41.07 -22.59 -28.06
N PHE A 101 41.33 -22.72 -26.75
CA PHE A 101 40.72 -21.88 -25.73
C PHE A 101 41.17 -20.41 -25.92
N ARG A 102 40.28 -19.56 -26.45
CA ARG A 102 40.48 -18.11 -26.53
C ARG A 102 39.76 -17.46 -25.34
N PRO A 103 40.46 -17.12 -24.24
CA PRO A 103 39.90 -16.18 -23.29
C PRO A 103 39.69 -14.83 -24.00
N GLN A 104 38.61 -14.13 -23.66
CA GLN A 104 38.20 -12.85 -24.26
C GLN A 104 39.20 -11.69 -24.06
N ASP A 105 40.38 -11.95 -23.49
CA ASP A 105 41.43 -10.96 -23.29
C ASP A 105 42.42 -10.94 -24.46
N ILE A 106 42.33 -9.82 -25.16
CA ILE A 106 43.25 -9.32 -26.18
C ILE A 106 44.70 -9.38 -25.66
N SER A 107 45.59 -10.06 -26.42
CA SER A 107 47.05 -9.82 -26.53
C SER A 107 47.98 -11.05 -26.44
N LEU A 108 47.50 -12.28 -26.58
CA LEU A 108 48.38 -13.45 -26.74
C LEU A 108 48.05 -14.21 -28.03
N LYS A 109 48.66 -13.78 -29.15
CA LYS A 109 48.60 -14.48 -30.44
C LYS A 109 49.19 -15.91 -30.44
N ASN A 110 49.60 -16.45 -29.28
CA ASN A 110 50.18 -17.79 -29.13
C ASN A 110 49.92 -18.32 -27.69
N CYS A 111 48.68 -18.64 -27.35
CA CYS A 111 48.39 -19.37 -26.12
C CYS A 111 48.84 -20.83 -26.29
N LYS A 112 50.01 -21.18 -25.76
CA LYS A 112 50.50 -22.55 -25.68
C LYS A 112 50.02 -23.15 -24.36
N LEU A 113 48.95 -23.95 -24.36
CA LEU A 113 48.67 -24.78 -23.18
C LEU A 113 49.81 -25.81 -23.07
N LEU A 114 50.67 -25.66 -22.05
CA LEU A 114 51.89 -26.44 -21.82
C LEU A 114 52.97 -26.43 -22.92
N GLY A 115 53.04 -25.43 -23.80
CA GLY A 115 54.11 -25.36 -24.81
C GLY A 115 53.87 -26.22 -26.06
N LEU A 116 52.71 -26.87 -26.17
CA LEU A 116 52.26 -27.61 -27.34
C LEU A 116 51.65 -26.64 -28.36
N THR A 117 52.20 -26.61 -29.57
CA THR A 117 51.60 -25.92 -30.72
C THR A 117 50.81 -26.91 -31.55
N GLU A 118 49.74 -26.47 -32.20
CA GLU A 118 48.92 -27.30 -33.10
C GLU A 118 49.80 -28.01 -34.15
N GLU A 119 50.86 -27.35 -34.62
CA GLU A 119 51.86 -27.88 -35.54
C GLU A 119 52.65 -29.07 -34.97
N LYS A 120 52.97 -29.09 -33.67
CA LYS A 120 53.71 -30.21 -33.04
C LYS A 120 52.84 -31.44 -32.87
N LEU A 121 51.55 -31.27 -32.59
CA LEU A 121 50.59 -32.37 -32.55
C LEU A 121 50.30 -32.93 -33.95
N GLN A 122 50.21 -32.06 -34.96
CA GLN A 122 50.09 -32.48 -36.36
C GLN A 122 51.35 -33.22 -36.84
N GLN A 123 52.54 -32.79 -36.42
CA GLN A 123 53.80 -33.50 -36.72
C GLN A 123 53.87 -34.87 -36.04
N GLN A 124 53.48 -34.98 -34.76
CA GLN A 124 53.37 -36.27 -34.06
C GLN A 124 52.34 -37.21 -34.70
N GLN A 125 51.20 -36.67 -35.18
CA GLN A 125 50.24 -37.46 -35.97
C GLN A 125 50.81 -37.89 -37.32
N TYR A 126 51.55 -37.02 -38.02
CA TYR A 126 52.17 -37.36 -39.29
C TYR A 126 53.23 -38.45 -39.12
N GLU A 127 54.00 -38.43 -38.03
CA GLU A 127 54.98 -39.47 -37.69
C GLU A 127 54.31 -40.79 -37.25
N LEU A 128 53.22 -40.74 -36.50
CA LEU A 128 52.41 -41.93 -36.16
C LEU A 128 51.72 -42.55 -37.38
N ASN A 129 51.30 -41.73 -38.34
CA ASN A 129 50.64 -42.17 -39.57
C ASN A 129 51.64 -42.65 -40.64
N LYS A 130 52.86 -42.10 -40.71
CA LYS A 130 53.92 -42.59 -41.62
C LYS A 130 54.40 -44.00 -41.26
N ASN A 131 54.31 -44.39 -39.99
CA ASN A 131 54.68 -45.72 -39.48
C ASN A 131 53.55 -46.76 -39.59
N LYS A 132 52.34 -46.35 -39.99
CA LYS A 132 51.21 -47.26 -40.27
C LYS A 132 50.84 -47.12 -41.75
N ASN A 133 51.19 -48.13 -42.54
CA ASN A 133 50.90 -48.23 -43.98
C ASN A 133 49.47 -47.76 -44.33
N GLU A 134 49.29 -47.26 -45.56
CA GLU A 134 48.11 -46.71 -46.27
C GLU A 134 46.72 -47.31 -45.96
N SER A 135 46.67 -48.45 -45.25
CA SER A 135 45.51 -49.08 -44.63
C SER A 135 44.78 -48.28 -43.53
N SER A 136 45.40 -47.30 -42.86
CA SER A 136 44.74 -46.56 -41.77
C SER A 136 43.86 -45.38 -42.24
N LEU A 137 44.20 -44.74 -43.36
CA LEU A 137 43.40 -43.65 -43.95
C LEU A 137 42.07 -44.17 -44.55
N SER A 138 42.11 -45.37 -45.13
CA SER A 138 40.92 -46.08 -45.60
C SER A 138 40.07 -46.61 -44.44
N GLN A 139 40.67 -46.91 -43.29
CA GLN A 139 39.95 -47.23 -42.05
C GLN A 139 39.24 -46.01 -41.47
N GLU A 140 39.85 -44.82 -41.45
CA GLU A 140 39.18 -43.59 -40.96
C GLU A 140 37.98 -43.18 -41.83
N LEU A 141 38.11 -43.28 -43.17
CA LEU A 141 37.00 -43.03 -44.09
C LEU A 141 35.87 -44.07 -43.93
N ASN A 142 36.21 -45.34 -43.72
CA ASN A 142 35.23 -46.38 -43.40
C ASN A 142 34.57 -46.16 -42.04
N ILE A 143 35.30 -45.70 -41.02
CA ILE A 143 34.75 -45.41 -39.70
C ILE A 143 33.76 -44.25 -39.76
N LYS A 144 34.08 -43.18 -40.50
CA LYS A 144 33.14 -42.07 -40.74
C LYS A 144 31.90 -42.53 -41.50
N GLY A 145 32.05 -43.38 -42.51
CA GLY A 145 30.92 -43.96 -43.25
C GLY A 145 30.04 -44.88 -42.39
N ILE A 146 30.64 -45.70 -41.52
CA ILE A 146 29.91 -46.57 -40.58
C ILE A 146 29.17 -45.73 -39.52
N LEU A 147 29.82 -44.70 -38.98
CA LEU A 147 29.21 -43.79 -38.01
C LEU A 147 28.03 -43.03 -38.63
N LEU A 148 28.20 -42.52 -39.85
CA LEU A 148 27.15 -41.81 -40.58
C LEU A 148 25.96 -42.74 -40.88
N ASN A 149 26.22 -43.96 -41.35
CA ASN A 149 25.17 -44.97 -41.56
C ASN A 149 24.44 -45.35 -40.26
N TYR A 150 25.15 -45.43 -39.14
CA TYR A 150 24.53 -45.69 -37.84
C TYR A 150 23.65 -44.51 -37.39
N ILE A 151 24.14 -43.27 -37.50
CA ILE A 151 23.38 -42.07 -37.18
C ILE A 151 22.14 -41.97 -38.06
N GLU A 152 22.28 -42.21 -39.37
CA GLU A 152 21.14 -42.25 -40.29
C GLU A 152 20.12 -43.31 -39.90
N ASN A 153 20.56 -44.52 -39.54
CA ASN A 153 19.65 -45.59 -39.12
C ASN A 153 18.95 -45.27 -37.79
N LYS A 154 19.61 -44.58 -36.85
CA LYS A 154 19.00 -44.12 -35.60
C LYS A 154 17.99 -43.00 -35.83
N LEU A 155 18.35 -42.01 -36.66
CA LEU A 155 17.43 -40.94 -37.06
C LEU A 155 16.20 -41.52 -37.77
N LYS A 156 16.39 -42.51 -38.65
CA LYS A 156 15.28 -43.25 -39.29
C LYS A 156 14.38 -43.92 -38.25
N LYS A 157 14.93 -44.65 -37.28
CA LYS A 157 14.15 -45.27 -36.19
C LYS A 157 13.38 -44.25 -35.34
N LEU A 158 14.00 -43.14 -34.96
CA LEU A 158 13.33 -42.07 -34.20
C LEU A 158 12.21 -41.42 -35.02
N CYS A 159 12.45 -41.15 -36.31
CA CYS A 159 11.41 -40.65 -37.21
C CYS A 159 10.27 -41.67 -37.37
N GLU A 160 10.57 -42.97 -37.46
CA GLU A 160 9.58 -44.04 -37.52
C GLU A 160 8.75 -44.13 -36.22
N ASP A 161 9.37 -44.02 -35.06
CA ASP A 161 8.68 -44.10 -33.77
C ASP A 161 7.80 -42.88 -33.51
N ILE A 162 8.28 -41.68 -33.86
CA ILE A 162 7.48 -40.46 -33.79
C ILE A 162 6.32 -40.53 -34.79
N ALA A 163 6.55 -41.04 -36.01
CA ALA A 163 5.50 -41.22 -36.99
C ALA A 163 4.46 -42.27 -36.54
N LYS A 164 4.87 -43.36 -35.90
CA LYS A 164 3.95 -44.35 -35.29
C LYS A 164 3.09 -43.74 -34.19
N PHE A 165 3.65 -42.86 -33.36
CA PHE A 165 2.90 -42.19 -32.30
C PHE A 165 1.82 -41.23 -32.85
N TYR A 166 2.13 -40.51 -33.93
CA TYR A 166 1.20 -39.53 -34.51
C TYR A 166 0.24 -40.09 -35.56
N TYR A 167 0.59 -41.18 -36.25
CA TYR A 167 -0.20 -41.80 -37.33
C TYR A 167 -0.56 -43.25 -36.99
N VAL A 168 -1.18 -43.46 -35.83
CA VAL A 168 -1.72 -44.78 -35.45
C VAL A 168 -2.82 -45.18 -36.44
N GLY A 169 -2.57 -46.18 -37.29
CA GLY A 169 -3.60 -46.84 -38.12
C GLY A 169 -3.45 -46.80 -39.64
N GLU A 170 -2.40 -46.22 -40.22
CA GLU A 170 -2.18 -46.27 -41.69
C GLU A 170 -0.94 -47.11 -42.04
N ASP A 171 -1.09 -48.08 -42.96
CA ASP A 171 -0.06 -49.04 -43.38
C ASP A 171 1.30 -48.38 -43.65
N SER A 172 2.30 -48.83 -42.89
CA SER A 172 3.66 -48.26 -42.84
C SER A 172 4.48 -48.68 -44.05
N ASN A 173 4.33 -47.96 -45.16
CA ASN A 173 5.35 -47.95 -46.20
C ASN A 173 6.47 -46.93 -45.84
N PRO A 174 7.76 -47.33 -45.83
CA PRO A 174 8.86 -46.47 -45.38
C PRO A 174 9.02 -45.18 -46.20
N LYS A 175 8.65 -45.20 -47.50
CA LYS A 175 8.66 -44.01 -48.36
C LYS A 175 7.53 -43.01 -48.03
N LEU A 176 6.39 -43.47 -47.50
CA LEU A 176 5.30 -42.59 -47.08
C LEU A 176 5.59 -41.96 -45.70
N LEU A 177 6.39 -42.61 -44.86
CA LEU A 177 6.79 -42.08 -43.56
C LEU A 177 7.65 -40.82 -43.69
N PHE A 178 8.58 -40.75 -44.64
CA PHE A 178 9.36 -39.52 -44.89
C PHE A 178 8.50 -38.35 -45.39
N ALA A 179 7.55 -38.61 -46.30
CA ALA A 179 6.60 -37.59 -46.75
C ALA A 179 5.57 -37.19 -45.67
N LYS A 180 5.33 -38.05 -44.68
CA LYS A 180 4.52 -37.75 -43.49
C LYS A 180 5.32 -37.03 -42.41
N ALA A 181 6.63 -37.24 -42.33
CA ALA A 181 7.53 -36.54 -41.41
C ALA A 181 7.65 -35.04 -41.76
N THR A 182 7.64 -34.69 -43.05
CA THR A 182 7.58 -33.27 -43.46
C THR A 182 6.23 -32.62 -43.12
N LYS A 183 5.13 -33.37 -43.16
CA LYS A 183 3.79 -32.91 -42.71
C LYS A 183 3.62 -32.92 -41.19
N LEU A 184 4.50 -33.60 -40.46
CA LEU A 184 4.45 -33.68 -39.01
C LEU A 184 4.83 -32.34 -38.38
N ASP A 185 5.83 -31.65 -38.93
CA ASP A 185 6.25 -30.34 -38.44
C ASP A 185 5.11 -29.33 -38.49
N GLU A 186 4.34 -29.32 -39.59
CA GLU A 186 3.15 -28.46 -39.71
C GLU A 186 2.07 -28.82 -38.68
N LYS A 187 1.82 -30.10 -38.42
CA LYS A 187 0.88 -30.54 -37.37
C LYS A 187 1.37 -30.20 -35.96
N LEU A 188 2.67 -30.34 -35.71
CA LEU A 188 3.30 -30.02 -34.43
C LEU A 188 3.21 -28.52 -34.16
N ASN A 189 3.54 -27.69 -35.14
CA ASN A 189 3.46 -26.24 -35.03
C ASN A 189 2.01 -25.78 -34.78
N ARG A 190 1.03 -26.34 -35.51
CA ARG A 190 -0.39 -26.08 -35.23
C ARG A 190 -0.78 -26.47 -33.81
N ARG A 191 -0.32 -27.63 -33.32
CA ARG A 191 -0.61 -28.07 -31.95
C ARG A 191 0.04 -27.17 -30.89
N ILE A 192 1.26 -26.70 -31.15
CA ILE A 192 1.95 -25.74 -30.30
C ILE A 192 1.17 -24.41 -30.26
N GLU A 193 0.66 -23.95 -31.39
CA GLU A 193 -0.17 -22.75 -31.47
C GLU A 193 -1.49 -22.90 -30.71
N GLU A 194 -2.18 -24.05 -30.85
CA GLU A 194 -3.37 -24.38 -30.07
C GLU A 194 -3.10 -24.39 -28.56
N LEU A 195 -1.98 -24.98 -28.13
CA LEU A 195 -1.60 -24.99 -26.72
C LEU A 195 -1.25 -23.59 -26.21
N ARG A 196 -0.63 -22.76 -27.06
CA ARG A 196 -0.34 -21.36 -26.73
C ARG A 196 -1.63 -20.55 -26.60
N SER A 197 -2.57 -20.66 -27.54
CA SER A 197 -3.84 -19.95 -27.48
C SER A 197 -4.67 -20.40 -26.27
N PHE A 198 -4.73 -21.70 -26.00
CA PHE A 198 -5.39 -22.24 -24.81
C PHE A 198 -4.74 -21.75 -23.51
N ARG A 199 -3.42 -21.63 -23.48
CA ARG A 199 -2.72 -21.07 -22.31
C ARG A 199 -3.05 -19.59 -22.10
N ILE A 200 -3.17 -18.82 -23.18
CA ILE A 200 -3.55 -17.40 -23.12
C ILE A 200 -4.99 -17.29 -22.60
N SER A 201 -5.94 -18.03 -23.16
CA SER A 201 -7.34 -18.00 -22.71
C SER A 201 -7.48 -18.40 -21.23
N LEU A 202 -6.72 -19.40 -20.78
CA LEU A 202 -6.75 -19.83 -19.38
C LEU A 202 -6.21 -18.72 -18.43
N VAL A 203 -5.23 -17.94 -18.87
CA VAL A 203 -4.75 -16.78 -18.10
C VAL A 203 -5.80 -15.67 -18.09
N GLU A 204 -6.47 -15.41 -19.22
CA GLU A 204 -7.56 -14.44 -19.30
C GLU A 204 -8.73 -14.83 -18.38
N ASP A 205 -9.15 -16.09 -18.40
CA ASP A 205 -10.21 -16.62 -17.52
C ASP A 205 -9.84 -16.47 -16.04
N LYS A 206 -8.57 -16.71 -15.69
CA LYS A 206 -8.07 -16.51 -14.32
C LYS A 206 -8.09 -15.04 -13.92
N ASN A 207 -7.74 -14.13 -14.82
CA ASN A 207 -7.78 -12.71 -14.55
C ASN A 207 -9.21 -12.22 -14.37
N GLN A 208 -10.15 -12.66 -15.23
CA GLN A 208 -11.57 -12.36 -15.10
C GLN A 208 -12.14 -12.87 -13.76
N LEU A 209 -11.77 -14.08 -13.34
CA LEU A 209 -12.16 -14.59 -12.02
C LEU A 209 -11.58 -13.73 -10.90
N GLY A 210 -10.34 -13.27 -11.04
CA GLY A 210 -9.71 -12.32 -10.12
C GLY A 210 -10.47 -11.01 -10.02
N GLU A 211 -10.85 -10.41 -11.15
CA GLU A 211 -11.66 -9.18 -11.22
C GLU A 211 -13.02 -9.38 -10.53
N HIS A 212 -13.72 -10.47 -10.84
CA HIS A 212 -14.98 -10.80 -10.17
C HIS A 212 -14.83 -10.93 -8.66
N ILE A 213 -13.78 -11.60 -8.16
CA ILE A 213 -13.50 -11.69 -6.72
C ILE A 213 -13.29 -10.30 -6.12
N THR A 214 -12.53 -9.42 -6.79
CA THR A 214 -12.33 -8.06 -6.31
C THR A 214 -13.63 -7.26 -6.27
N ASP A 215 -14.50 -7.42 -7.25
CA ASP A 215 -15.82 -6.79 -7.27
C ASP A 215 -16.70 -7.30 -6.12
N TYR A 216 -16.74 -8.61 -5.88
CA TYR A 216 -17.46 -9.19 -4.74
C TYR A 216 -16.94 -8.65 -3.40
N MET A 217 -15.61 -8.55 -3.24
CA MET A 217 -15.01 -8.00 -2.02
C MET A 217 -15.33 -6.51 -1.85
N ASN A 218 -15.36 -5.74 -2.94
CA ASN A 218 -15.75 -4.33 -2.92
C ASN A 218 -17.23 -4.15 -2.53
N VAL A 219 -18.13 -4.97 -3.07
CA VAL A 219 -19.55 -4.97 -2.68
C VAL A 219 -19.70 -5.34 -1.21
N MET A 220 -19.00 -6.37 -0.73
CA MET A 220 -19.03 -6.77 0.67
C MET A 220 -18.53 -5.64 1.59
N LYS A 221 -17.45 -4.97 1.21
CA LYS A 221 -16.93 -3.80 1.93
C LYS A 221 -17.97 -2.67 1.98
N ASN A 222 -18.63 -2.37 0.87
CA ASN A 222 -19.66 -1.33 0.82
C ASN A 222 -20.86 -1.67 1.70
N ILE A 223 -21.31 -2.94 1.71
CA ILE A 223 -22.36 -3.40 2.61
C ILE A 223 -21.94 -3.22 4.08
N LEU A 224 -20.72 -3.60 4.42
CA LEU A 224 -20.20 -3.47 5.79
C LEU A 224 -20.10 -2.00 6.22
N LEU A 225 -19.67 -1.12 5.33
CA LEU A 225 -19.57 0.32 5.58
C LEU A 225 -20.96 0.95 5.74
N ASN A 226 -21.92 0.58 4.89
CA ASN A 226 -23.31 1.02 5.04
C ASN A 226 -23.93 0.54 6.35
N LEU A 227 -23.66 -0.72 6.73
CA LEU A 227 -24.16 -1.29 7.99
C LEU A 227 -23.52 -0.58 9.20
N TRP A 228 -22.22 -0.28 9.14
CA TRP A 228 -21.52 0.51 10.15
C TRP A 228 -22.14 1.90 10.30
N ASN A 229 -22.30 2.63 9.19
CA ASN A 229 -22.93 3.95 9.20
C ASN A 229 -24.35 3.90 9.76
N CYS A 230 -25.12 2.87 9.41
CA CYS A 230 -26.48 2.70 9.92
C CYS A 230 -26.49 2.42 11.44
N ILE A 231 -25.54 1.65 11.96
CA ILE A 231 -25.37 1.45 13.41
C ILE A 231 -24.97 2.75 14.10
N GLU A 232 -24.03 3.50 13.52
CA GLU A 232 -23.54 4.76 14.07
C GLU A 232 -24.66 5.81 14.10
N GLU A 233 -25.37 6.00 12.98
CA GLU A 233 -26.56 6.84 12.89
C GLU A 233 -27.65 6.39 13.86
N PHE A 234 -27.95 5.10 13.95
CA PHE A 234 -28.95 4.59 14.87
C PHE A 234 -28.56 4.87 16.32
N LYS A 235 -27.31 4.59 16.70
CA LYS A 235 -26.81 4.82 18.06
C LYS A 235 -26.85 6.31 18.39
N HIS A 236 -26.35 7.18 17.51
CA HIS A 236 -26.34 8.62 17.75
C HIS A 236 -27.75 9.22 17.76
N CYS A 237 -28.59 8.88 16.77
CA CYS A 237 -29.94 9.42 16.67
C CYS A 237 -30.84 8.92 17.80
N HIS A 238 -30.73 7.63 18.17
CA HIS A 238 -31.51 7.06 19.26
C HIS A 238 -31.08 7.61 20.62
N GLU A 239 -29.78 7.67 20.91
CA GLU A 239 -29.31 8.26 22.18
C GLU A 239 -29.64 9.75 22.26
N PHE A 240 -29.54 10.49 21.16
CA PHE A 240 -29.93 11.89 21.12
C PHE A 240 -31.43 12.08 21.39
N LYS A 241 -32.30 11.36 20.67
CA LYS A 241 -33.76 11.41 20.87
C LYS A 241 -34.15 10.99 22.28
N LYS A 242 -33.51 9.95 22.82
CA LYS A 242 -33.71 9.51 24.20
C LYS A 242 -33.35 10.64 25.17
N ASN A 243 -32.18 11.26 25.01
CA ASN A 243 -31.76 12.38 25.85
C ASN A 243 -32.73 13.58 25.75
N GLU A 244 -33.19 13.91 24.55
CA GLU A 244 -34.17 14.98 24.32
C GLU A 244 -35.48 14.70 25.10
N VAL A 245 -36.04 13.49 24.97
CA VAL A 245 -37.24 13.07 25.71
C VAL A 245 -36.99 13.08 27.22
N PHE A 246 -35.82 12.65 27.69
CA PHE A 246 -35.46 12.73 29.11
C PHE A 246 -35.38 14.18 29.61
N CYS A 247 -34.76 15.08 28.85
CA CYS A 247 -34.67 16.50 29.17
C CYS A 247 -36.06 17.15 29.23
N ASP A 248 -36.94 16.83 28.29
CA ASP A 248 -38.32 17.34 28.28
C ASP A 248 -39.14 16.82 29.45
N TYR A 249 -38.98 15.54 29.79
CA TYR A 249 -39.58 14.95 30.97
C TYR A 249 -39.12 15.66 32.24
N PHE A 250 -37.80 15.82 32.45
CA PHE A 250 -37.27 16.50 33.63
C PHE A 250 -37.66 17.98 33.68
N SER A 251 -37.68 18.67 32.54
CA SER A 251 -38.18 20.05 32.43
C SER A 251 -39.63 20.15 32.88
N SER A 252 -40.48 19.20 32.46
CA SER A 252 -41.88 19.12 32.87
C SER A 252 -42.03 18.82 34.36
N VAL A 253 -41.23 17.90 34.90
CA VAL A 253 -41.20 17.60 36.34
C VAL A 253 -40.77 18.83 37.15
N MET A 254 -39.72 19.55 36.72
CA MET A 254 -39.26 20.76 37.39
C MET A 254 -40.30 21.87 37.36
N LYS A 255 -40.99 22.08 36.22
CA LYS A 255 -42.11 23.02 36.13
C LYS A 255 -43.24 22.65 37.10
N SER A 256 -43.57 21.37 37.22
CA SER A 256 -44.56 20.87 38.18
C SER A 256 -44.15 21.14 39.63
N ILE A 257 -42.88 20.90 39.97
CA ILE A 257 -42.34 21.17 41.31
C ILE A 257 -42.36 22.67 41.62
N ILE A 258 -41.96 23.53 40.67
CA ILE A 258 -42.03 24.99 40.84
C ILE A 258 -43.47 25.45 41.08
N LEU A 259 -44.43 24.91 40.34
CA LEU A 259 -45.86 25.18 40.54
C LEU A 259 -46.32 24.73 41.93
N LYS A 260 -45.94 23.53 42.38
CA LYS A 260 -46.23 23.04 43.73
C LYS A 260 -45.65 23.95 44.81
N PHE A 261 -44.41 24.43 44.66
CA PHE A 261 -43.82 25.39 45.60
C PHE A 261 -44.56 26.73 45.63
N ARG A 262 -45.03 27.23 44.47
CA ARG A 262 -45.85 28.44 44.42
C ARG A 262 -47.18 28.26 45.14
N VAL A 263 -47.84 27.12 44.95
CA VAL A 263 -49.08 26.79 45.68
C VAL A 263 -48.83 26.69 47.18
N LEU A 264 -47.75 26.03 47.61
CA LEU A 264 -47.38 25.96 49.03
C LEU A 264 -47.09 27.35 49.62
N LYS A 265 -46.40 28.21 48.88
CA LYS A 265 -46.17 29.61 49.29
C LYS A 265 -47.49 30.37 49.47
N LEU A 266 -48.43 30.23 48.53
CA LEU A 266 -49.75 30.86 48.63
C LEU A 266 -50.55 30.30 49.81
N ASN A 267 -50.53 28.99 50.04
CA ASN A 267 -51.18 28.37 51.19
C ASN A 267 -50.58 28.85 52.51
N ALA A 268 -49.25 28.98 52.61
CA ALA A 268 -48.59 29.52 53.79
C ALA A 268 -48.94 30.99 54.02
N LEU A 269 -49.06 31.79 52.95
CA LEU A 269 -49.53 33.17 53.06
C LEU A 269 -50.99 33.23 53.54
N LEU A 270 -51.87 32.39 52.98
CA LEU A 270 -53.26 32.29 53.43
C LEU A 270 -53.36 31.90 54.90
N SER A 271 -52.53 30.96 55.38
CA SER A 271 -52.55 30.55 56.80
C SER A 271 -51.99 31.60 57.76
N VAL A 272 -51.12 32.50 57.29
CA VAL A 272 -50.59 33.60 58.12
C VAL A 272 -51.53 34.80 58.10
N TYR A 273 -52.12 35.08 56.94
CA TYR A 273 -53.09 36.15 56.72
C TYR A 273 -54.52 35.59 56.76
N ASP A 274 -54.87 34.99 57.89
CA ASP A 274 -56.27 34.68 58.18
C ASP A 274 -57.12 35.96 58.20
N GLN A 275 -58.41 35.80 57.94
CA GLN A 275 -59.35 36.94 57.84
C GLN A 275 -59.30 37.83 59.09
N ASP A 276 -59.15 37.21 60.26
CA ASP A 276 -59.03 37.89 61.55
C ASP A 276 -57.73 38.70 61.68
N THR A 277 -56.59 38.18 61.19
CA THR A 277 -55.31 38.91 61.26
C THR A 277 -55.29 40.08 60.29
N VAL A 278 -55.92 39.93 59.12
CA VAL A 278 -56.08 41.01 58.13
C VAL A 278 -57.00 42.11 58.68
N GLU A 279 -58.09 41.75 59.33
CA GLU A 279 -59.00 42.72 59.95
C GLU A 279 -58.33 43.44 61.13
N GLY A 280 -57.58 42.72 61.97
CA GLY A 280 -56.74 43.30 63.01
C GLY A 280 -55.70 44.30 62.46
N LEU A 281 -54.99 43.94 61.39
CA LEU A 281 -54.04 44.83 60.71
C LEU A 281 -54.71 46.07 60.12
N LYS A 282 -55.91 45.94 59.54
CA LYS A 282 -56.70 47.09 59.06
C LYS A 282 -57.07 48.02 60.21
N ASN A 283 -57.56 47.48 61.33
CA ASN A 283 -57.90 48.28 62.51
C ASN A 283 -56.68 49.00 63.08
N ILE A 284 -55.52 48.34 63.16
CA ILE A 284 -54.27 48.98 63.60
C ILE A 284 -53.89 50.12 62.64
N ARG A 285 -53.92 49.89 61.33
CA ARG A 285 -53.63 50.91 60.33
C ARG A 285 -54.57 52.11 60.46
N ASP A 286 -55.87 51.86 60.60
CA ASP A 286 -56.86 52.92 60.68
C ASP A 286 -56.73 53.71 62.00
N ASN A 287 -56.29 53.07 63.09
CA ASN A 287 -55.94 53.76 64.34
C ASN A 287 -54.67 54.60 64.20
N LEU A 288 -53.61 54.08 63.59
CA LEU A 288 -52.38 54.83 63.35
C LEU A 288 -52.60 56.05 62.46
N LEU A 289 -53.43 55.92 61.42
CA LEU A 289 -53.82 57.07 60.58
C LEU A 289 -54.57 58.14 61.38
N LYS A 290 -55.47 57.74 62.29
CA LYS A 290 -56.14 58.69 63.19
C LYS A 290 -55.18 59.36 64.17
N GLU A 291 -54.22 58.61 64.70
CA GLU A 291 -53.19 59.18 65.58
C GLU A 291 -52.30 60.16 64.82
N GLU A 292 -51.90 59.84 63.58
CA GLU A 292 -51.15 60.75 62.71
C GLU A 292 -51.94 62.03 62.43
N GLU A 293 -53.23 61.93 62.08
CA GLU A 293 -54.10 63.09 61.90
C GLU A 293 -54.24 63.94 63.17
N ASN A 294 -54.28 63.33 64.35
CA ASN A 294 -54.36 64.04 65.62
C ASN A 294 -53.03 64.75 65.95
N LEU A 295 -51.90 64.09 65.76
CA LEU A 295 -50.58 64.70 65.95
C LEU A 295 -50.36 65.87 64.99
N ILE A 296 -50.81 65.76 63.73
CA ILE A 296 -50.76 66.87 62.78
C ILE A 296 -51.61 68.04 63.27
N LYS A 297 -52.80 67.79 63.84
CA LYS A 297 -53.63 68.86 64.44
C LYS A 297 -52.94 69.51 65.63
N GLU A 298 -52.39 68.72 66.55
CA GLU A 298 -51.66 69.23 67.72
C GLU A 298 -50.43 70.04 67.30
N LEU A 299 -49.67 69.59 66.29
CA LEU A 299 -48.56 70.35 65.74
C LEU A 299 -49.02 71.69 65.15
N ASN A 300 -50.11 71.69 64.37
CA ASN A 300 -50.66 72.94 63.82
C ASN A 300 -51.14 73.89 64.92
N GLU A 301 -51.70 73.38 66.01
CA GLU A 301 -52.11 74.18 67.17
C GLU A 301 -50.90 74.80 67.88
N ILE A 302 -49.86 74.00 68.13
CA ILE A 302 -48.61 74.48 68.74
C ILE A 302 -47.90 75.49 67.83
N GLU A 303 -47.85 75.25 66.52
CA GLU A 303 -47.29 76.21 65.55
C GLU A 303 -48.08 77.52 65.54
N PHE A 304 -49.41 77.44 65.65
CA PHE A 304 -50.26 78.62 65.76
C PHE A 304 -50.00 79.39 67.07
N GLU A 305 -49.88 78.70 68.19
CA GLU A 305 -49.53 79.31 69.48
C GLU A 305 -48.13 79.93 69.45
N LEU A 306 -47.12 79.23 68.92
CA LEU A 306 -45.76 79.75 68.74
C LEU A 306 -45.75 80.98 67.82
N SER A 307 -46.49 80.96 66.72
CA SER A 307 -46.63 82.12 65.84
C SER A 307 -47.25 83.31 66.57
N LYS A 308 -48.25 83.07 67.42
CA LYS A 308 -48.87 84.11 68.27
C LYS A 308 -47.90 84.65 69.31
N TYR A 309 -47.09 83.79 69.94
CA TYR A 309 -46.04 84.20 70.88
C TYR A 309 -44.92 84.98 70.20
N GLN A 310 -44.47 84.55 69.01
CA GLN A 310 -43.48 85.27 68.20
C GLN A 310 -43.98 86.62 67.70
N ALA A 311 -45.28 86.75 67.41
CA ALA A 311 -45.89 88.01 67.00
C ALA A 311 -46.11 88.99 68.18
N ALA A 312 -45.89 88.58 69.43
CA ALA A 312 -46.00 89.46 70.58
C ALA A 312 -44.75 90.36 70.70
N TYR A 313 -44.95 91.68 70.61
CA TYR A 313 -43.92 92.72 70.70
C TYR A 313 -43.04 92.64 71.96
N GLU A 314 -43.55 92.02 73.03
CA GLU A 314 -42.84 91.80 74.30
C GLU A 314 -41.74 90.74 74.19
N PHE A 315 -41.84 89.78 73.26
CA PHE A 315 -40.88 88.69 73.13
C PHE A 315 -39.52 89.20 72.61
N ASP A 316 -39.52 90.09 71.63
CA ASP A 316 -38.30 90.73 71.12
C ASP A 316 -37.59 91.56 72.20
N GLN A 317 -38.36 92.23 73.07
CA GLN A 317 -37.81 93.00 74.19
C GLN A 317 -37.17 92.10 75.25
N ILE A 318 -37.80 90.97 75.58
CA ILE A 318 -37.26 89.99 76.53
C ILE A 318 -36.00 89.32 75.97
N VAL A 319 -36.00 88.98 74.67
CA VAL A 319 -34.81 88.40 74.01
C VAL A 319 -33.66 89.40 74.00
N GLN A 320 -33.92 90.68 73.70
CA GLN A 320 -32.90 91.73 73.78
C GLN A 320 -32.38 91.92 75.20
N ALA A 321 -33.26 91.98 76.21
CA ALA A 321 -32.87 92.09 77.61
C ALA A 321 -32.04 90.88 78.09
N TYR A 322 -32.38 89.66 77.67
CA TYR A 322 -31.61 88.46 78.01
C TYR A 322 -30.22 88.48 77.38
N ILE A 323 -30.10 88.94 76.12
CA ILE A 323 -28.80 89.14 75.46
C ILE A 323 -27.96 90.19 76.20
N GLU A 324 -28.57 91.28 76.65
CA GLU A 324 -27.88 92.32 77.44
C GLU A 324 -27.39 91.79 78.79
N VAL A 325 -28.24 91.07 79.53
CA VAL A 325 -27.86 90.44 80.81
C VAL A 325 -26.75 89.41 80.62
N ASN A 326 -26.80 88.58 79.58
CA ASN A 326 -25.72 87.63 79.32
C ASN A 326 -24.40 88.34 78.99
N LYS A 327 -24.43 89.44 78.24
CA LYS A 327 -23.23 90.27 78.01
C LYS A 327 -22.72 90.93 79.30
N GLU A 328 -23.60 91.29 80.22
CA GLU A 328 -23.20 91.77 81.55
C GLU A 328 -22.57 90.65 82.39
N ILE A 329 -23.15 89.45 82.39
CA ILE A 329 -22.59 88.29 83.09
C ILE A 329 -21.22 87.93 82.52
N GLU A 330 -21.03 87.94 81.20
CA GLU A 330 -19.71 87.73 80.59
C GLU A 330 -18.71 88.82 80.98
N ARG A 331 -19.12 90.09 80.98
CA ARG A 331 -18.26 91.20 81.45
C ARG A 331 -17.86 91.03 82.91
N VAL A 332 -18.80 90.71 83.78
CA VAL A 332 -18.53 90.48 85.22
C VAL A 332 -17.65 89.24 85.40
N ARG A 333 -17.86 88.17 84.62
CA ARG A 333 -17.01 86.99 84.65
C ARG A 333 -15.58 87.31 84.21
N ASP A 334 -15.41 88.10 83.16
CA ASP A 334 -14.11 88.58 82.70
C ASP A 334 -13.43 89.49 83.74
N ASP A 335 -14.19 90.35 84.42
CA ASP A 335 -13.68 91.21 85.49
C ASP A 335 -13.27 90.39 86.73
N ILE A 336 -14.05 89.37 87.11
CA ILE A 336 -13.69 88.44 88.18
C ILE A 336 -12.38 87.71 87.84
N LEU A 337 -12.24 87.20 86.61
CA LEU A 337 -11.00 86.55 86.16
C LEU A 337 -9.81 87.52 86.13
N ARG A 338 -10.02 88.81 85.89
CA ARG A 338 -8.95 89.82 85.96
C ARG A 338 -8.55 90.15 87.40
N ILE A 339 -9.47 90.12 88.35
CA ILE A 339 -9.20 90.37 89.77
C ILE A 339 -8.52 89.15 90.43
N GLU A 340 -8.87 87.92 90.06
CA GLU A 340 -8.20 86.71 90.61
C GLU A 340 -6.76 86.52 90.10
N ASN A 341 -6.39 87.16 88.98
CA ASN A 341 -5.05 87.06 88.38
C ASN A 341 -4.15 88.29 88.63
N SER A 342 -4.55 89.22 89.51
CA SER A 342 -3.81 90.44 89.88
C SER A 342 -3.66 90.55 91.39
#